data_AF-A0A965EMC4-F1
#
_entry.id   AF-A0A965EMC4-F1
#
_cell.length_a   1.000
_cell.length_b   1.000
_cell.length_c   1.000
_cell.angle_alpha   90.00
_cell.angle_beta   90.00
_cell.angle_gamma   90.00
#
_symmetry.space_group_name_H-M   'P 1'
#
loop_
_entity.id
_entity.type
_entity.pdbx_description
1 polymer ?
#
loop_
_entity_poly.entity_id
_entity_poly.type
_entity_poly.pdbx_seq_one_letter_code
_entity_poly.pdbx_strand_id
1 'polypeptide(L)'
;MTDSNDPTSAAAGKAWGGVFNVPTDQRVEAFSESVSFDQRLADDDIDGSIAHSRMLAECGLISAAEADAIRDHLEEIRQEIAAGTFPFTASKEDIHLHIESALTERLG
;
A
#
# COMPACT_ATOMS: atom_id res chain seq x y z
N MET A 1 31.58 -11.26 -27.96
CA MET A 1 30.96 -11.30 -26.63
C MET A 1 29.48 -11.07 -26.85
N THR A 2 28.66 -12.11 -26.75
CA THR A 2 27.20 -12.00 -26.84
C THR A 2 26.68 -11.53 -25.48
N ASP A 3 26.08 -10.35 -25.43
CA ASP A 3 25.38 -9.85 -24.25
C ASP A 3 24.13 -10.70 -24.03
N SER A 4 24.18 -11.57 -23.02
CA SER A 4 23.04 -12.34 -22.54
C SER A 4 22.08 -11.40 -21.81
N ASN A 5 20.99 -11.04 -22.48
CA ASN A 5 19.84 -10.40 -21.87
C ASN A 5 19.01 -11.50 -21.18
N ASP A 6 19.09 -11.57 -19.85
CA ASP A 6 18.28 -12.48 -19.02
C ASP A 6 16.96 -11.80 -18.65
N PRO A 7 15.79 -12.29 -19.11
CA PRO A 7 14.51 -11.60 -18.96
C PRO A 7 13.72 -12.10 -17.72
N THR A 8 14.38 -12.33 -16.58
CA THR A 8 13.72 -12.97 -15.44
C THR A 8 13.80 -12.16 -14.15
N SER A 9 12.95 -11.12 -14.07
CA SER A 9 12.30 -10.62 -12.83
C SER A 9 11.57 -9.33 -13.19
N ALA A 10 10.32 -9.43 -13.66
CA ALA A 10 9.42 -8.30 -13.65
C ALA A 10 9.18 -7.94 -12.18
N ALA A 11 9.93 -6.97 -11.66
CA ALA A 11 9.61 -6.35 -10.39
C ALA A 11 8.17 -5.84 -10.50
N ALA A 12 7.30 -6.27 -9.58
CA ALA A 12 5.93 -5.77 -9.49
C ALA A 12 5.98 -4.24 -9.60
N GLY A 13 5.27 -3.70 -10.60
CA GLY A 13 5.32 -2.28 -10.89
C GLY A 13 4.93 -1.47 -9.66
N LYS A 14 5.74 -0.48 -9.30
CA LYS A 14 5.42 0.44 -8.21
C LYS A 14 4.10 1.13 -8.49
N ALA A 15 3.30 1.40 -7.45
CA ALA A 15 2.00 2.07 -7.55
C ALA A 15 2.06 3.42 -8.31
N TRP A 16 3.20 4.14 -8.23
CA TRP A 16 3.43 5.41 -8.94
C TRP A 16 4.29 5.28 -10.21
N GLY A 17 4.56 4.07 -10.70
CA GLY A 17 5.45 3.83 -11.85
C GLY A 17 5.00 4.55 -13.13
N GLY A 18 3.71 4.90 -13.24
CA GLY A 18 3.18 5.79 -14.28
C GLY A 18 3.68 5.44 -15.69
N VAL A 19 4.29 6.42 -16.35
CA VAL A 19 4.82 6.30 -17.73
C VAL A 19 6.28 5.85 -17.80
N PHE A 20 6.90 5.48 -16.68
CA PHE A 20 8.31 5.12 -16.63
C PHE A 20 8.51 3.63 -16.90
N ASN A 21 9.38 3.33 -17.87
CA ASN A 21 9.74 1.96 -18.25
C ASN A 21 11.04 1.46 -17.61
N VAL A 22 11.63 2.26 -16.70
CA VAL A 22 12.89 1.93 -16.02
C VAL A 22 12.73 2.07 -14.50
N PRO A 23 13.44 1.25 -13.70
CA PRO A 23 13.42 1.39 -12.25
C PRO A 23 13.87 2.79 -11.79
N THR A 24 13.23 3.29 -10.73
CA THR A 24 13.65 4.52 -10.05
C THR A 24 15.05 4.34 -9.44
N ASP A 25 15.90 5.37 -9.51
CA ASP A 25 17.18 5.37 -8.81
C ASP A 25 16.96 5.34 -7.29
N GLN A 26 17.72 4.53 -6.56
CA GLN A 26 17.60 4.39 -5.10
C GLN A 26 17.72 5.73 -4.35
N ARG A 27 18.48 6.70 -4.89
CA ARG A 27 18.59 8.04 -4.29
C ARG A 27 17.29 8.82 -4.39
N VAL A 28 16.52 8.61 -5.45
CA VAL A 28 15.20 9.23 -5.59
C VAL A 28 14.22 8.55 -4.66
N GLU A 29 14.26 7.21 -4.55
CA GLU A 29 13.43 6.48 -3.58
C GLU A 29 13.67 6.96 -2.13
N ALA A 30 14.93 7.03 -1.72
CA ALA A 30 15.29 7.49 -0.38
C ALA A 30 14.97 8.98 -0.13
N PHE A 31 14.86 9.79 -1.19
CA PHE A 31 14.48 11.19 -1.08
C PHE A 31 12.96 11.37 -1.05
N SER A 32 12.22 10.51 -1.75
CA SER A 32 10.77 10.58 -1.89
C SER A 32 10.03 9.85 -0.78
N GLU A 33 10.64 8.83 -0.15
CA GLU A 33 9.99 8.10 0.94
C GLU A 33 9.58 9.04 2.08
N SER A 34 8.36 8.85 2.55
CA SER A 34 7.82 9.52 3.73
C SER A 34 7.49 8.56 4.86
N VAL A 35 7.48 7.23 4.61
CA VAL A 35 7.16 6.22 5.62
C VAL A 35 7.99 6.36 6.89
N SER A 36 9.27 6.77 6.78
CA SER A 36 10.15 6.98 7.93
C SER A 36 9.62 7.99 8.95
N PHE A 37 8.67 8.86 8.57
CA PHE A 37 8.03 9.81 9.47
C PHE A 37 6.50 9.86 9.42
N ASP A 38 5.85 9.44 8.32
CA ASP A 38 4.40 9.48 8.15
C ASP A 38 3.68 8.22 8.68
N GLN A 39 4.42 7.15 9.03
CA GLN A 39 3.85 5.95 9.68
C GLN A 39 3.06 6.27 10.96
N ARG A 40 3.31 7.44 11.58
CA ARG A 40 2.56 7.96 12.72
C ARG A 40 1.11 8.32 12.40
N LEU A 41 0.76 8.45 11.12
CA LEU A 41 -0.58 8.80 10.61
C LEU A 41 -1.39 7.55 10.21
N ALA A 42 -0.91 6.34 10.53
CA ALA A 42 -1.58 5.10 10.17
C ALA A 42 -3.03 5.03 10.67
N ASP A 43 -3.29 5.48 11.90
CA ASP A 43 -4.64 5.47 12.46
C ASP A 43 -5.59 6.39 11.69
N ASP A 44 -5.10 7.57 11.27
CA ASP A 44 -5.86 8.55 10.49
C ASP A 44 -6.15 8.02 9.07
N ASP A 45 -5.17 7.40 8.42
CA ASP A 45 -5.35 6.78 7.09
C ASP A 45 -6.35 5.62 7.14
N ILE A 46 -6.30 4.80 8.18
CA ILE A 46 -7.24 3.70 8.41
C ILE A 46 -8.66 4.24 8.64
N ASP A 47 -8.83 5.24 9.50
CA ASP A 47 -10.16 5.83 9.76
C ASP A 47 -10.75 6.46 8.49
N GLY A 48 -9.91 7.18 7.73
CA GLY A 48 -10.27 7.73 6.43
C GLY A 48 -10.70 6.65 5.44
N SER A 49 -9.95 5.56 5.35
CA SER A 49 -10.23 4.42 4.48
C SER A 49 -11.51 3.68 4.84
N ILE A 50 -11.79 3.50 6.13
CA ILE A 50 -13.07 2.92 6.62
C ILE A 50 -14.25 3.84 6.28
N ALA A 51 -14.10 5.14 6.47
CA ALA A 51 -15.14 6.09 6.11
C ALA A 51 -15.39 6.10 4.59
N HIS A 52 -14.32 6.04 3.81
CA HIS A 52 -14.38 6.00 2.35
C HIS A 52 -15.08 4.72 1.86
N SER A 53 -14.72 3.54 2.36
CA SER A 53 -15.35 2.28 1.95
C SER A 53 -16.84 2.22 2.30
N ARG A 54 -17.25 2.74 3.46
CA ARG A 54 -18.67 2.89 3.83
C ARG A 54 -19.42 3.79 2.84
N MET A 55 -18.85 4.94 2.51
CA MET A 55 -19.44 5.86 1.53
C MET A 55 -19.58 5.20 0.15
N LEU A 56 -18.57 4.44 -0.30
CA LEU A 56 -18.65 3.68 -1.56
C LEU A 56 -19.80 2.67 -1.56
N ALA A 57 -20.07 2.01 -0.42
CA ALA A 57 -21.21 1.12 -0.28
C ALA A 57 -22.56 1.86 -0.33
N GLU A 58 -22.66 3.02 0.31
CA GLU A 58 -23.85 3.88 0.25
C GLU A 58 -24.14 4.37 -1.18
N CYS A 59 -23.09 4.64 -1.96
CA CYS A 59 -23.20 4.98 -3.37
C CYS A 59 -23.50 3.77 -4.28
N GLY A 60 -23.50 2.55 -3.74
CA GLY A 60 -23.73 1.31 -4.50
C GLY A 60 -22.58 0.91 -5.42
N LEU A 61 -21.36 1.40 -5.18
CA LEU A 61 -20.15 1.02 -5.93
C LEU A 61 -19.55 -0.29 -5.42
N ILE A 62 -19.73 -0.59 -4.13
CA ILE A 62 -19.44 -1.87 -3.51
C ILE A 62 -20.63 -2.30 -2.65
N SER A 63 -20.71 -3.57 -2.29
CA SER A 63 -21.70 -4.09 -1.36
C SER A 63 -21.35 -3.72 0.10
N ALA A 64 -22.36 -3.72 0.97
CA ALA A 64 -22.15 -3.56 2.41
C ALA A 64 -21.21 -4.64 2.99
N ALA A 65 -21.29 -5.86 2.46
CA ALA A 65 -20.42 -6.96 2.87
C ALA A 65 -18.95 -6.73 2.48
N GLU A 66 -18.69 -6.16 1.29
CA GLU A 66 -17.34 -5.77 0.87
C GLU A 66 -16.80 -4.63 1.75
N ALA A 67 -17.62 -3.63 2.08
CA ALA A 67 -17.22 -2.56 2.99
C ALA A 67 -16.93 -3.05 4.41
N ASP A 68 -17.73 -3.99 4.92
CA ASP A 68 -17.49 -4.63 6.22
C ASP A 68 -16.17 -5.44 6.21
N ALA A 69 -15.91 -6.19 5.15
CA ALA A 69 -14.65 -6.93 5.00
C ALA A 69 -13.42 -6.01 4.94
N ILE A 70 -13.52 -4.90 4.21
CA ILE A 70 -12.48 -3.85 4.18
C ILE A 70 -12.23 -3.30 5.58
N ARG A 71 -13.29 -2.94 6.31
CA ARG A 71 -13.17 -2.44 7.68
C ARG A 71 -12.45 -3.43 8.59
N ASP A 72 -12.85 -4.69 8.55
CA ASP A 72 -12.33 -5.70 9.48
C ASP A 72 -10.83 -5.93 9.24
N HIS A 73 -10.39 -6.03 7.98
CA HIS A 73 -8.96 -6.15 7.68
C HIS A 73 -8.15 -4.89 7.96
N LEU A 74 -8.74 -3.70 7.77
CA LEU A 74 -8.09 -2.45 8.17
C LEU A 74 -7.87 -2.39 9.69
N GLU A 75 -8.80 -2.89 10.49
CA GLU A 75 -8.65 -2.97 11.94
C GLU A 75 -7.62 -4.03 12.37
N GLU A 76 -7.49 -5.13 11.65
CA GLU A 76 -6.39 -6.09 11.86
C GLU A 76 -5.02 -5.45 11.57
N ILE A 77 -4.91 -4.68 10.47
CA ILE A 77 -3.69 -3.93 10.13
C ILE A 77 -3.36 -2.93 11.24
N ARG A 78 -4.35 -2.19 11.74
CA ARG A 78 -4.19 -1.28 12.89
C ARG A 78 -3.59 -2.00 14.09
N GLN A 79 -4.10 -3.19 14.42
CA GLN A 79 -3.61 -3.97 15.56
C GLN A 79 -2.16 -4.41 15.36
N GLU A 80 -1.76 -4.81 14.16
CA GLU A 80 -0.37 -5.17 13.85
C GLU A 80 0.58 -3.97 13.92
N ILE A 81 0.14 -2.79 13.47
CA ILE A 81 0.92 -1.54 13.59
C ILE A 81 1.09 -1.19 15.07
N ALA A 82 0.01 -1.24 15.86
CA ALA A 82 0.06 -0.97 17.30
C ALA A 82 0.92 -1.99 18.07
N ALA A 83 0.94 -3.24 17.62
CA ALA A 83 1.80 -4.29 18.18
C ALA A 83 3.27 -4.19 17.73
N GLY A 84 3.59 -3.33 16.76
CA GLY A 84 4.93 -3.22 16.17
C GLY A 84 5.34 -4.43 15.32
N THR A 85 4.37 -5.24 14.88
CA THR A 85 4.62 -6.42 14.04
C THR A 85 4.41 -6.15 12.56
N PHE A 86 3.80 -5.02 12.20
CA PHE A 86 3.59 -4.62 10.82
C PHE A 86 4.92 -4.23 10.12
N PRO A 87 5.24 -4.80 8.95
CA PRO A 87 6.51 -4.55 8.28
C PRO A 87 6.50 -3.25 7.49
N PHE A 88 7.36 -2.31 7.89
CA PHE A 88 7.62 -1.08 7.12
C PHE A 88 8.87 -1.23 6.24
N THR A 89 8.82 -0.67 5.04
CA THR A 89 9.93 -0.67 4.09
C THR A 89 9.93 0.60 3.26
N ALA A 90 11.10 1.21 3.06
CA ALA A 90 11.26 2.39 2.19
C ALA A 90 10.88 2.12 0.72
N SER A 91 10.79 0.84 0.31
CA SER A 91 10.32 0.47 -1.04
C SER A 91 8.84 0.79 -1.26
N LYS A 92 8.06 0.92 -0.18
CA LYS A 92 6.68 1.41 -0.18
C LYS A 92 6.76 2.85 0.36
N GLU A 93 6.65 3.86 -0.51
CA GLU A 93 7.04 5.26 -0.23
C GLU A 93 6.41 5.84 1.04
N ASP A 94 5.12 5.61 1.25
CA ASP A 94 4.33 6.25 2.30
C ASP A 94 3.46 5.23 3.07
N ILE A 95 2.84 5.69 4.17
CA ILE A 95 1.92 4.87 4.97
C ILE A 95 0.69 4.38 4.19
N HIS A 96 0.17 5.19 3.26
CA HIS A 96 -1.03 4.87 2.47
C HIS A 96 -0.79 3.60 1.64
N LEU A 97 0.35 3.53 0.93
CA LEU A 97 0.71 2.38 0.12
C LEU A 97 1.02 1.14 0.96
N HIS A 98 1.52 1.31 2.18
CA HIS A 98 1.67 0.19 3.12
C HIS A 98 0.32 -0.43 3.46
N ILE A 99 -0.65 0.39 3.85
CA ILE A 99 -1.99 -0.05 4.22
C ILE A 99 -2.73 -0.63 3.00
N GLU A 100 -2.70 0.06 1.85
CA GLU A 100 -3.33 -0.42 0.61
C GLU A 100 -2.75 -1.76 0.15
N SER A 101 -1.43 -1.90 0.14
CA SER A 101 -0.77 -3.15 -0.26
C SER A 101 -1.17 -4.29 0.68
N ALA A 102 -1.14 -4.05 2.00
CA ALA A 102 -1.50 -5.06 2.99
C ALA A 102 -2.98 -5.44 2.90
N LEU A 103 -3.87 -4.48 2.65
CA LEU A 103 -5.30 -4.72 2.46
C LEU A 103 -5.55 -5.56 1.20
N THR A 104 -4.89 -5.22 0.08
CA THR A 104 -4.97 -5.96 -1.19
C THR A 104 -4.47 -7.39 -1.02
N GLU A 105 -3.32 -7.59 -0.37
CA GLU A 105 -2.77 -8.93 -0.10
C GLU A 105 -3.74 -9.82 0.71
N ARG A 106 -4.59 -9.24 1.57
CA ARG A 106 -5.59 -9.97 2.37
C ARG A 106 -6.88 -10.26 1.61
N LEU A 107 -7.36 -9.31 0.81
CA LEU A 107 -8.65 -9.39 0.14
C LEU A 107 -8.60 -9.97 -1.28
N GLY A 108 -7.45 -9.91 -1.95
CA GLY A 108 -7.24 -10.40 -3.32
C GLY A 108 -7.20 -9.29 -4.36
#